data_AF-A0AAV4R462-F1
#
_entry.id   AF-A0AAV4R462-F1
#
_cell.length_a   1.000
_cell.length_b   1.000
_cell.length_c   1.000
_cell.angle_alpha   90.00
_cell.angle_beta   90.00
_cell.angle_gamma   90.00
#
_symmetry.space_group_name_H-M   'P 1'
#
loop_
_entity.id
_entity.type
_entity.pdbx_description
1 polymer ?
#
loop_
_entity_poly.entity_id
_entity_poly.type
_entity_poly.pdbx_seq_one_letter_code
_entity_poly.pdbx_strand_id
1 'polypeptide(L)'
;MAKAVIQYFSGGYWNFRYGNCYTINDNKQMLASAGSSKGLELILNVEPEEYVSISHTIGLRIVIHNPMDNADPEGNGINIFPGYETDISLSQTIIRRLPAPYKDKCVSYADNAFQQSQTQCMQHCIQEYNYKQCGCVEPSLPSKLNVKRCTVKNTTELCCLDAVINNLAIHGVDCNCPFPCLTTYYNERLTMAKWPSKCLLP
;
A
#
# COMPACT_ATOMS: atom_id res chain seq x y z
N MET A 1 -13.21 26.27 -9.22
CA MET A 1 -13.47 25.30 -8.14
C MET A 1 -14.39 24.22 -8.69
N ALA A 2 -13.81 23.18 -9.29
CA ALA A 2 -14.56 21.99 -9.65
C ALA A 2 -14.60 21.09 -8.41
N LYS A 3 -15.79 20.90 -7.84
CA LYS A 3 -16.02 19.91 -6.79
C LYS A 3 -15.97 18.53 -7.46
N ALA A 4 -14.81 17.89 -7.46
CA ALA A 4 -14.75 16.46 -7.75
C ALA A 4 -15.24 15.71 -6.51
N VAL A 5 -16.56 15.50 -6.42
CA VAL A 5 -17.10 14.43 -5.58
C VAL A 5 -16.59 13.13 -6.21
N ILE A 6 -15.67 12.45 -5.53
CA ILE A 6 -15.03 11.24 -6.04
C ILE A 6 -16.11 10.17 -6.21
N GLN A 7 -16.57 9.96 -7.44
CA GLN A 7 -17.62 9.00 -7.81
C GLN A 7 -17.05 7.69 -8.41
N TYR A 8 -15.72 7.54 -8.48
CA TYR A 8 -15.08 6.40 -9.15
C TYR A 8 -13.94 5.84 -8.30
N PHE A 9 -14.29 5.05 -7.28
CA PHE A 9 -13.34 4.18 -6.61
C PHE A 9 -13.29 2.85 -7.35
N SER A 10 -12.09 2.37 -7.70
CA SER A 10 -11.90 1.07 -8.36
C SER A 10 -12.05 -0.10 -7.38
N GLY A 11 -11.95 0.17 -6.07
CA GLY A 11 -12.20 -0.78 -4.99
C GLY A 11 -11.97 -0.14 -3.62
N GLY A 12 -12.54 -0.75 -2.58
CA GLY A 12 -12.31 -0.40 -1.19
C GLY A 12 -11.86 -1.61 -0.39
N TYR A 13 -10.96 -1.41 0.56
CA TYR A 13 -10.53 -2.44 1.50
C TYR A 13 -10.37 -1.84 2.89
N TRP A 14 -10.34 -2.70 3.91
CA TRP A 14 -10.13 -2.28 5.28
C TRP A 14 -8.70 -2.61 5.72
N ASN A 15 -8.01 -1.64 6.29
CA ASN A 15 -6.70 -1.78 6.90
C ASN A 15 -6.83 -1.71 8.44
N PHE A 16 -6.12 -2.59 9.14
CA PHE A 16 -6.23 -2.70 10.59
C PHE A 16 -5.80 -1.44 11.35
N ARG A 17 -4.83 -0.69 10.82
CA ARG A 17 -4.28 0.51 11.45
C ARG A 17 -4.94 1.79 10.97
N TYR A 18 -5.32 1.86 9.71
CA TYR A 18 -5.78 3.09 9.05
C TYR A 18 -7.29 3.09 8.73
N GLY A 19 -7.99 1.99 8.98
CA GLY A 19 -9.43 1.90 8.75
C GLY A 19 -9.78 1.73 7.27
N ASN A 20 -10.76 2.49 6.80
CA ASN A 20 -11.27 2.35 5.42
C ASN A 20 -10.29 2.95 4.42
N CYS A 21 -9.88 2.15 3.45
CA CYS A 21 -9.00 2.55 2.35
C CYS A 21 -9.75 2.46 1.02
N TYR A 22 -9.50 3.43 0.15
CA TYR A 22 -10.10 3.49 -1.18
C TYR A 22 -9.01 3.67 -2.23
N THR A 23 -9.11 2.88 -3.30
CA THR A 23 -8.17 2.97 -4.42
C THR A 23 -8.83 3.69 -5.59
N ILE A 24 -8.10 4.64 -6.16
CA ILE A 24 -8.48 5.33 -7.40
C ILE A 24 -7.55 4.82 -8.49
N ASN A 25 -8.08 4.03 -9.41
CA ASN A 25 -7.38 3.66 -10.62
C ASN A 25 -8.37 3.68 -11.79
N ASP A 26 -8.45 4.80 -12.49
CA ASP A 26 -9.21 4.86 -13.73
C ASP A 26 -8.30 4.39 -14.88
N ASN A 27 -8.38 3.09 -15.20
CA ASN A 27 -7.68 2.48 -16.34
C ASN A 27 -8.01 3.16 -17.70
N LYS A 28 -8.91 4.15 -17.73
CA LYS A 28 -9.29 4.92 -18.92
C LYS A 28 -8.56 6.27 -19.05
N GLN A 29 -7.87 6.76 -18.01
CA GLN A 29 -7.15 8.03 -18.07
C GLN A 29 -5.63 7.82 -18.02
N MET A 30 -5.04 7.58 -19.19
CA MET A 30 -3.62 7.85 -19.37
C MET A 30 -3.41 9.36 -19.43
N LEU A 31 -2.51 9.88 -18.58
CA LEU A 31 -2.10 11.27 -18.64
C LEU A 31 -1.40 11.53 -19.98
N ALA A 32 -2.00 12.39 -20.82
CA ALA A 32 -1.45 12.75 -22.12
C ALA A 32 -0.21 13.66 -22.02
N SER A 33 -0.08 14.40 -20.91
CA SER A 33 1.06 15.27 -20.63
C SER A 33 1.25 15.47 -19.13
N ALA A 34 2.48 15.84 -18.74
CA ALA A 34 2.81 16.21 -17.37
C ALA A 34 2.35 17.64 -17.05
N GLY A 35 1.95 17.88 -15.81
CA GLY A 35 1.60 19.21 -15.30
C GLY A 35 0.54 19.14 -14.19
N SER A 36 0.62 20.04 -13.21
CA SER A 36 -0.30 20.08 -12.07
C SER A 36 -1.77 20.23 -12.49
N SER A 37 -2.04 20.99 -13.56
CA SER A 37 -3.40 21.21 -14.10
C SER A 37 -3.98 20.03 -14.87
N LYS A 38 -3.21 18.96 -15.08
CA LYS A 38 -3.60 17.76 -15.83
C LYS A 38 -3.56 16.50 -14.97
N GLY A 39 -3.06 16.60 -13.74
CA GLY A 39 -2.97 15.49 -12.80
C GLY A 39 -4.29 15.18 -12.09
N LEU A 40 -4.18 14.37 -11.04
CA LEU A 40 -5.28 14.06 -10.14
C LEU A 40 -5.41 15.18 -9.09
N GLU A 41 -6.55 15.88 -9.09
CA GLU A 41 -6.90 16.89 -8.09
C GLU A 41 -7.99 16.33 -7.17
N LEU A 42 -7.73 16.29 -5.86
CA LEU A 42 -8.65 15.78 -4.85
C LEU A 42 -8.89 16.83 -3.76
N ILE A 43 -10.15 17.05 -3.42
CA ILE A 43 -10.55 17.77 -2.21
C ILE A 43 -11.14 16.73 -1.26
N LEU A 44 -10.45 16.50 -0.15
CA LEU A 44 -10.79 15.43 0.79
C LEU A 44 -11.26 16.06 2.10
N ASN A 45 -12.36 15.53 2.64
CA ASN A 45 -12.86 15.95 3.96
C ASN A 45 -12.25 15.07 5.04
N VAL A 46 -11.71 15.68 6.08
CA VAL A 46 -11.21 14.99 7.28
C VAL A 46 -12.15 15.38 8.40
N GLU A 47 -12.74 14.38 9.07
CA GLU A 47 -13.70 14.56 10.17
C GLU A 47 -13.09 13.97 11.45
N PRO A 48 -12.23 14.70 12.17
CA PRO A 48 -11.57 14.21 13.38
C PRO A 48 -12.54 13.77 14.48
N GLU A 49 -13.76 14.32 14.47
CA GLU A 49 -14.82 13.99 15.43
C GLU A 49 -15.33 12.55 15.28
N GLU A 50 -15.24 11.97 14.08
CA GLU A 50 -15.61 10.59 13.78
C GLU A 50 -14.46 9.60 14.05
N TYR A 51 -13.29 10.09 14.49
CA TYR A 51 -12.14 9.22 14.72
C TYR A 51 -12.31 8.46 16.04
N VAL A 52 -11.88 7.20 16.04
CA VAL A 52 -11.81 6.42 17.27
C VAL A 52 -10.80 7.05 18.24
N SER A 53 -11.08 6.97 19.54
CA SER A 53 -10.29 7.63 20.60
C SER A 53 -8.82 7.20 20.69
N ILE A 54 -8.45 6.10 20.06
CA ILE A 54 -7.07 5.59 20.00
C ILE A 54 -6.27 6.13 18.81
N SER A 55 -6.88 6.91 17.92
CA SER A 55 -6.20 7.49 16.75
C SER A 55 -5.26 8.62 17.19
N HIS A 56 -3.95 8.42 17.03
CA HIS A 56 -2.94 9.40 17.44
C HIS A 56 -2.63 10.48 16.38
N THR A 57 -3.06 10.28 15.14
CA THR A 57 -2.73 11.16 14.01
C THR A 57 -4.01 11.61 13.32
N ILE A 58 -4.11 12.91 13.07
CA ILE A 58 -5.20 13.51 12.30
C ILE A 58 -4.70 13.82 10.89
N GLY A 59 -5.41 13.34 9.88
CA GLY A 59 -5.09 13.55 8.49
C GLY A 59 -5.40 12.33 7.64
N LEU A 60 -4.84 12.31 6.44
CA LEU A 60 -5.05 11.24 5.47
C LEU A 60 -3.74 10.54 5.18
N ARG A 61 -3.83 9.26 4.80
CA ARG A 61 -2.68 8.48 4.36
C ARG A 61 -2.89 8.04 2.92
N ILE A 62 -2.02 8.52 2.03
CA ILE A 62 -2.06 8.23 0.60
C ILE A 62 -0.93 7.26 0.24
N VAL A 63 -1.23 6.26 -0.59
CA VAL A 63 -0.23 5.32 -1.11
C VAL A 63 -0.27 5.37 -2.62
N ILE A 64 0.90 5.51 -3.24
CA ILE A 64 1.07 5.47 -4.69
C ILE A 64 1.76 4.16 -5.02
N HIS A 65 1.09 3.30 -5.77
CA HIS A 65 1.57 1.95 -6.05
C HIS A 65 1.23 1.51 -7.47
N ASN A 66 1.92 0.48 -7.94
CA ASN A 66 1.61 -0.16 -9.21
C ASN A 66 0.22 -0.83 -9.13
N PRO A 67 -0.63 -0.75 -10.16
CA PRO A 67 -1.94 -1.41 -10.18
C PRO A 67 -1.94 -2.92 -9.87
N MET A 68 -0.82 -3.62 -10.13
CA MET A 68 -0.67 -5.06 -9.87
C MET A 68 -0.20 -5.38 -8.45
N ASP A 69 0.27 -4.37 -7.71
CA ASP A 69 0.72 -4.50 -6.33
C ASP A 69 -0.40 -4.17 -5.35
N ASN A 70 -0.36 -4.82 -4.18
CA ASN A 70 -1.20 -4.42 -3.06
C ASN A 70 -0.70 -3.08 -2.51
N ALA A 71 -1.62 -2.20 -2.13
CA ALA A 71 -1.27 -1.01 -1.38
C ALA A 71 -0.65 -1.40 -0.03
N ASP A 72 0.50 -0.79 0.28
CA ASP A 72 1.21 -0.94 1.55
C ASP A 72 1.23 0.42 2.27
N PRO A 73 0.15 0.77 3.00
CA PRO A 73 0.11 2.01 3.72
C PRO A 73 1.12 2.03 4.87
N GLU A 74 1.53 0.91 5.46
CA GLU A 74 2.52 0.89 6.53
C GLU A 74 3.91 1.31 6.01
N GLY A 75 4.38 0.71 4.91
CA GLY A 75 5.70 0.96 4.34
C GLY A 75 5.79 2.19 3.44
N ASN A 76 4.78 2.42 2.58
CA ASN A 76 4.85 3.41 1.48
C ASN A 76 3.84 4.57 1.64
N GLY A 77 3.19 4.69 2.79
CA GLY A 77 2.17 5.71 3.00
C GLY A 77 2.72 7.12 3.26
N ILE A 78 2.13 8.08 2.57
CA ILE A 78 2.37 9.52 2.68
C ILE A 78 1.30 10.14 3.57
N ASN A 79 1.70 10.89 4.60
CA ASN A 79 0.76 11.61 5.45
C ASN A 79 0.41 12.97 4.83
N ILE A 80 -0.89 13.24 4.72
CA ILE A 80 -1.45 14.50 4.23
C ILE A 80 -2.18 15.19 5.38
N PHE A 81 -1.81 16.44 5.63
CA PHE A 81 -2.33 17.22 6.74
C PHE A 81 -3.57 18.02 6.31
N PRO A 82 -4.63 18.05 7.14
CA PRO A 82 -5.74 18.96 6.89
C PRO A 82 -5.29 20.42 7.03
N GLY A 83 -5.94 21.33 6.33
CA GLY A 83 -5.57 22.76 6.35
C GLY A 83 -4.38 23.12 5.45
N TYR A 84 -3.95 22.19 4.59
CA TYR A 84 -2.90 22.39 3.61
C TYR A 84 -3.31 21.82 2.26
N GLU A 85 -2.93 22.53 1.21
CA GLU A 85 -2.85 22.01 -0.15
C GLU A 85 -1.51 21.29 -0.29
N THR A 86 -1.53 20.04 -0.71
CA THR A 86 -0.32 19.22 -0.89
C THR A 86 -0.21 18.78 -2.34
N ASP A 87 0.82 19.25 -3.02
CA ASP A 87 1.18 18.83 -4.37
C ASP A 87 2.15 17.66 -4.28
N ILE A 88 1.82 16.56 -4.96
CA ILE A 88 2.67 15.37 -5.06
C ILE A 88 3.11 15.22 -6.52
N SER A 89 4.36 15.55 -6.79
CA SER A 89 4.98 15.32 -8.10
C SER A 89 5.55 13.91 -8.18
N LEU A 90 5.27 13.21 -9.29
CA LEU A 90 5.69 11.82 -9.49
C LEU A 90 6.72 11.68 -10.60
N SER A 91 7.78 10.93 -10.35
CA SER A 91 8.74 10.51 -11.36
C SER A 91 8.81 8.98 -11.42
N GLN A 92 8.31 8.42 -12.52
CA GLN A 92 8.29 6.97 -12.72
C GLN A 92 9.66 6.45 -13.20
N THR A 93 10.20 5.45 -12.52
CA THR A 93 11.42 4.73 -12.91
C THR A 93 11.08 3.27 -13.18
N ILE A 94 11.47 2.76 -14.36
CA ILE A 94 11.29 1.35 -14.72
C ILE A 94 12.66 0.66 -14.70
N ILE A 95 12.77 -0.40 -13.90
CA ILE A 95 13.94 -1.28 -13.87
C ILE A 95 13.62 -2.54 -14.67
N ARG A 96 14.46 -2.84 -15.67
CA ARG A 96 14.38 -4.09 -16.46
C ARG A 96 15.54 -5.00 -16.10
N ARG A 97 15.24 -6.16 -15.51
CA ARG A 97 16.21 -7.22 -15.19
C ARG A 97 16.18 -8.30 -16.27
N LEU A 98 17.25 -9.09 -16.34
CA LEU A 98 17.36 -10.20 -17.29
C LEU A 98 17.07 -11.54 -16.61
N PRO A 99 16.35 -12.46 -17.29
CA PRO A 99 16.06 -13.79 -16.76
C PRO A 99 17.31 -14.67 -16.73
N ALA A 100 17.20 -15.94 -16.32
CA ALA A 100 18.31 -16.88 -16.44
C ALA A 100 18.84 -16.92 -17.90
N PRO A 101 20.17 -17.01 -18.13
CA PRO A 101 21.23 -17.36 -17.18
C PRO A 101 21.90 -16.18 -16.45
N TYR A 102 21.38 -14.96 -16.57
CA TYR A 102 21.96 -13.78 -15.93
C TYR A 102 21.81 -13.81 -14.39
N LYS A 103 22.64 -13.03 -13.68
CA LYS A 103 22.74 -13.03 -12.21
C LYS A 103 21.39 -12.91 -11.50
N ASP A 104 20.54 -12.01 -11.98
CA ASP A 104 19.28 -11.67 -11.32
C ASP A 104 18.21 -12.77 -11.46
N LYS A 105 18.34 -13.64 -12.48
CA LYS A 105 17.41 -14.75 -12.77
C LYS A 105 15.94 -14.34 -12.61
N CYS A 106 15.58 -13.18 -13.15
CA CYS A 106 14.26 -12.60 -12.91
C CYS A 106 13.14 -13.48 -13.49
N VAL A 107 11.92 -13.29 -12.96
CA VAL A 107 10.72 -14.01 -13.42
C VAL A 107 9.59 -13.04 -13.81
N SER A 108 8.69 -13.49 -14.69
CA SER A 108 7.43 -12.80 -14.99
C SER A 108 6.37 -13.27 -14.00
N TYR A 109 5.85 -12.34 -13.19
CA TYR A 109 4.72 -12.62 -12.30
C TYR A 109 3.36 -12.47 -12.99
N ALA A 110 3.30 -11.86 -14.17
CA ALA A 110 2.06 -11.63 -14.91
C ALA A 110 1.39 -12.94 -15.36
N ASP A 111 2.19 -13.99 -15.59
CA ASP A 111 1.71 -15.30 -16.04
C ASP A 111 1.30 -16.22 -14.86
N ASN A 112 1.51 -15.78 -13.62
CA ASN A 112 1.18 -16.55 -12.43
C ASN A 112 -0.24 -16.24 -11.93
N ALA A 113 -1.12 -17.24 -11.97
CA ALA A 113 -2.49 -17.13 -11.46
C ALA A 113 -2.57 -16.83 -9.94
N PHE A 114 -1.53 -17.21 -9.18
CA PHE A 114 -1.57 -17.19 -7.71
C PHE A 114 -0.86 -15.99 -7.09
N GLN A 115 0.20 -15.45 -7.69
CA GLN A 115 0.98 -14.33 -7.15
C GLN A 115 1.31 -13.40 -8.30
N GLN A 116 0.68 -12.22 -8.32
CA GLN A 116 0.80 -11.27 -9.43
C GLN A 116 1.95 -10.28 -9.25
N SER A 117 2.64 -10.34 -8.10
CA SER A 117 3.85 -9.57 -7.85
C SER A 117 4.78 -10.24 -6.83
N GLN A 118 6.02 -9.75 -6.77
CA GLN A 118 7.01 -10.23 -5.79
C GLN A 118 6.55 -9.98 -4.35
N THR A 119 5.91 -8.85 -4.08
CA THR A 119 5.37 -8.53 -2.75
C THR A 119 4.30 -9.53 -2.33
N GLN A 120 3.38 -9.90 -3.23
CA GLN A 120 2.38 -10.93 -2.95
C GLN A 120 3.02 -12.30 -2.66
N CYS A 121 4.11 -12.64 -3.37
CA CYS A 121 4.88 -13.85 -3.11
C CYS A 121 5.49 -13.84 -1.70
N MET A 122 6.15 -12.74 -1.33
CA MET A 122 6.75 -12.59 -0.01
C MET A 122 5.70 -12.64 1.10
N GLN A 123 4.57 -11.94 0.95
CA GLN A 123 3.46 -11.98 1.90
C GLN A 123 2.92 -13.39 2.09
N HIS A 124 2.68 -14.12 0.99
CA HIS A 124 2.21 -15.50 1.05
C HIS A 124 3.21 -16.40 1.78
N CYS A 125 4.49 -16.29 1.45
CA CYS A 125 5.54 -17.06 2.09
C CYS A 125 5.63 -16.79 3.60
N ILE A 126 5.57 -15.53 4.03
CA ILE A 126 5.54 -15.17 5.46
C ILE A 126 4.29 -15.77 6.14
N GLN A 127 3.13 -15.75 5.47
CA GLN A 127 1.93 -16.38 6.01
C GLN A 127 2.06 -17.90 6.16
N GLU A 128 2.81 -18.57 5.29
CA GLU A 128 3.13 -19.99 5.48
C GLU A 128 4.01 -20.24 6.72
N TYR A 129 5.00 -19.37 6.98
CA TYR A 129 5.81 -19.45 8.21
C TYR A 129 4.94 -19.26 9.46
N ASN A 130 4.08 -18.23 9.45
CA ASN A 130 3.14 -17.97 10.53
C ASN A 130 2.24 -19.19 10.78
N TYR A 131 1.67 -19.77 9.73
CA TYR A 131 0.81 -20.93 9.87
C TYR A 131 1.56 -22.17 10.38
N LYS A 132 2.77 -22.43 9.88
CA LYS A 132 3.59 -23.58 10.31
C LYS A 132 3.97 -23.51 11.78
N GLN A 133 4.28 -22.32 12.30
CA GLN A 133 4.74 -22.14 13.68
C GLN A 133 3.59 -21.90 14.67
N CYS A 134 2.59 -21.11 14.28
CA CYS A 134 1.53 -20.66 15.19
C CYS A 134 0.17 -21.34 14.94
N GLY A 135 0.02 -22.11 13.85
CA GLY A 135 -1.25 -22.74 13.46
C GLY A 135 -2.31 -21.77 12.94
N CYS A 136 -1.94 -20.51 12.71
CA CYS A 136 -2.82 -19.48 12.18
C CYS A 136 -2.02 -18.43 11.39
N VAL A 137 -2.71 -17.65 10.55
CA VAL A 137 -2.10 -16.60 9.71
C VAL A 137 -2.31 -15.21 10.31
N GLU A 138 -1.38 -14.30 10.05
CA GLU A 138 -1.43 -12.91 10.49
C GLU A 138 -2.70 -12.24 9.95
N PRO A 139 -3.61 -11.77 10.82
CA PRO A 139 -4.90 -11.23 10.41
C PRO A 139 -4.82 -9.93 9.61
N SER A 140 -3.77 -9.11 9.80
CA SER A 140 -3.61 -7.84 9.10
C SER A 140 -3.11 -7.97 7.66
N LEU A 141 -2.50 -9.10 7.31
CA LEU A 141 -1.95 -9.34 5.97
C LEU A 141 -2.95 -10.12 5.09
N PRO A 142 -3.05 -9.78 3.80
CA PRO A 142 -3.80 -10.60 2.84
C PRO A 142 -3.27 -12.04 2.86
N SER A 143 -4.18 -13.01 2.85
CA SER A 143 -3.82 -14.43 2.78
C SER A 143 -4.78 -15.15 1.85
N LYS A 144 -4.19 -15.95 0.93
CA LYS A 144 -4.92 -16.87 0.04
C LYS A 144 -5.04 -18.27 0.64
N LEU A 145 -4.38 -18.52 1.77
CA LEU A 145 -4.48 -19.79 2.48
C LEU A 145 -5.87 -19.88 3.12
N ASN A 146 -6.59 -20.98 2.86
CA ASN A 146 -7.89 -21.23 3.49
C ASN A 146 -7.71 -21.82 4.89
N VAL A 147 -7.09 -21.03 5.77
CA VAL A 147 -6.73 -21.42 7.15
C VAL A 147 -7.21 -20.37 8.15
N LYS A 148 -7.23 -20.75 9.43
CA LYS A 148 -7.63 -19.86 10.52
C LYS A 148 -6.73 -18.61 10.57
N ARG A 149 -7.32 -17.42 10.65
CA ARG A 149 -6.62 -16.19 11.02
C ARG A 149 -6.40 -16.14 12.53
N CYS A 150 -5.23 -15.67 12.96
CA CYS A 150 -4.97 -15.47 14.39
C CYS A 150 -5.92 -14.39 14.94
N THR A 151 -6.25 -14.51 16.22
CA THR A 151 -7.20 -13.63 16.89
C THR A 151 -6.46 -12.62 17.75
N VAL A 152 -6.74 -11.34 17.55
CA VAL A 152 -6.14 -10.23 18.32
C VAL A 152 -6.44 -10.25 19.82
N LYS A 153 -7.37 -11.11 20.27
CA LYS A 153 -7.69 -11.34 21.68
C LYS A 153 -6.83 -12.43 22.33
N ASN A 154 -6.17 -13.26 21.54
CA ASN A 154 -5.36 -14.37 22.03
C ASN A 154 -3.88 -13.94 22.09
N THR A 155 -3.41 -13.59 23.29
CA THR A 155 -2.04 -13.14 23.51
C THR A 155 -1.01 -14.17 23.08
N THR A 156 -1.28 -15.47 23.25
CA THR A 156 -0.36 -16.54 22.84
C THR A 156 -0.18 -16.58 21.31
N GLU A 157 -1.26 -16.40 20.56
CA GLU A 157 -1.19 -16.33 19.09
C GLU A 157 -0.41 -15.10 18.63
N LEU A 158 -0.66 -13.93 19.24
CA LEU A 158 0.07 -12.69 18.93
C LEU A 158 1.57 -12.80 19.25
N CYS A 159 1.93 -13.28 20.45
CA CYS A 159 3.33 -13.47 20.82
C CYS A 159 4.04 -14.48 19.90
N CYS A 160 3.32 -15.48 19.38
CA CYS A 160 3.88 -16.41 18.41
C CYS A 160 4.17 -15.72 17.07
N LEU A 161 3.23 -14.94 16.54
CA LEU A 161 3.42 -14.16 15.31
C LEU A 161 4.60 -13.19 15.42
N ASP A 162 4.70 -12.47 16.53
CA ASP A 162 5.84 -11.58 16.82
C ASP A 162 7.17 -12.36 16.86
N ALA A 163 7.18 -13.54 17.49
CA ALA A 163 8.38 -14.38 17.54
C ALA A 163 8.78 -14.87 16.14
N VAL A 164 7.82 -15.23 15.27
CA VAL A 164 8.10 -15.62 13.89
C VAL A 164 8.72 -14.47 13.12
N ILE A 165 8.12 -13.28 13.15
CA ILE A 165 8.63 -12.10 12.44
C ILE A 165 10.04 -11.74 12.93
N ASN A 166 10.27 -11.74 14.25
CA ASN A 166 11.59 -11.47 14.82
C ASN A 166 12.62 -12.51 14.38
N ASN A 167 12.25 -13.79 14.33
CA ASN A 167 13.13 -14.85 13.86
C ASN A 167 13.49 -14.67 12.38
N LEU A 168 12.50 -14.39 11.52
CA LEU A 168 12.71 -14.12 10.10
C LEU A 168 13.56 -12.87 9.85
N ALA A 169 13.43 -11.83 10.69
CA ALA A 169 14.24 -10.62 10.61
C ALA A 169 15.72 -10.89 10.94
N ILE A 170 16.00 -11.80 11.89
CA ILE A 170 17.37 -12.12 12.34
C ILE A 170 18.05 -13.11 11.40
N HIS A 171 17.36 -14.20 11.05
CA HIS A 171 17.94 -15.32 10.30
C HIS A 171 17.73 -15.22 8.79
N GLY A 172 16.96 -14.22 8.36
CA GLY A 172 16.51 -14.11 6.98
C GLY A 172 15.31 -15.01 6.70
N VAL A 173 14.76 -14.84 5.51
CA VAL A 173 13.60 -15.58 5.04
C VAL A 173 13.99 -16.40 3.83
N ASP A 174 13.81 -17.72 3.93
CA ASP A 174 13.95 -18.61 2.78
C ASP A 174 12.62 -18.64 2.03
N CYS A 175 12.43 -17.64 1.16
CA CYS A 175 11.30 -17.54 0.23
C CYS A 175 11.82 -17.60 -1.20
N ASN A 176 11.31 -18.52 -1.99
CA ASN A 176 11.57 -18.56 -3.43
C ASN A 176 10.71 -17.51 -4.16
N CYS A 177 11.01 -16.23 -3.94
CA CYS A 177 10.36 -15.08 -4.57
C CYS A 177 11.39 -14.24 -5.35
N PRO A 178 11.81 -14.70 -6.55
CA PRO A 178 12.82 -14.01 -7.35
C PRO A 178 12.41 -12.58 -7.73
N PHE A 179 13.37 -11.76 -8.14
CA PHE A 179 13.05 -10.41 -8.61
C PHE A 179 12.16 -10.45 -9.86
N PRO A 180 11.19 -9.55 -9.98
CA PRO A 180 10.41 -9.41 -11.21
C PRO A 180 11.30 -8.83 -12.32
N CYS A 181 11.08 -9.29 -13.56
CA CYS A 181 11.83 -8.78 -14.72
C CYS A 181 11.55 -7.31 -15.04
N LEU A 182 10.35 -6.85 -14.70
CA LEU A 182 9.96 -5.45 -14.80
C LEU A 182 9.53 -4.96 -13.41
N THR A 183 10.15 -3.89 -12.93
CA THR A 183 9.74 -3.21 -11.70
C THR A 183 9.51 -1.74 -12.00
N THR A 184 8.39 -1.21 -11.52
CA THR A 184 8.06 0.20 -11.62
C THR A 184 8.15 0.83 -10.23
N TYR A 185 8.94 1.89 -10.11
CA TYR A 185 9.03 2.71 -8.91
C TYR A 185 8.44 4.09 -9.21
N TYR A 186 7.75 4.66 -8.24
CA TYR A 186 7.28 6.04 -8.26
C TYR A 186 8.11 6.80 -7.25
N ASN A 187 8.84 7.82 -7.69
CA ASN A 187 9.55 8.71 -6.78
C ASN A 187 8.68 9.95 -6.55
N GLU A 188 8.30 10.19 -5.31
CA GLU A 188 7.45 11.29 -4.92
C GLU A 188 8.26 12.50 -4.48
N ARG A 189 7.81 13.70 -4.88
CA ARG A 189 8.26 14.97 -4.33
C ARG A 189 7.06 15.76 -3.85
N LEU A 190 7.10 16.16 -2.59
CA LEU A 190 6.00 16.85 -1.94
C LEU A 190 6.31 18.33 -1.79
N THR A 191 5.33 19.16 -2.11
CA THR A 191 5.30 20.57 -1.75
C THR A 191 3.96 20.90 -1.11
N MET A 192 3.96 21.81 -0.14
CA MET A 192 2.77 22.12 0.65
C MET A 192 2.57 23.63 0.75
N ALA A 193 1.31 24.05 0.69
CA ALA A 193 0.89 25.43 0.92
C ALA A 193 -0.30 25.46 1.88
N LYS A 194 -0.44 26.54 2.65
CA LYS A 194 -1.56 26.70 3.58
C LYS A 194 -2.87 26.89 2.79
N TRP A 195 -3.90 26.09 3.11
CA TRP A 195 -5.21 26.17 2.47
C TRP A 195 -6.33 25.89 3.49
N PRO A 196 -7.42 26.67 3.55
CA PRO A 196 -7.77 27.77 2.65
C PRO A 196 -7.04 29.07 2.97
N SER A 197 -6.94 29.96 1.97
CA SER A 197 -6.52 31.35 2.18
C SER A 197 -7.65 32.17 2.84
N LYS A 198 -7.32 33.34 3.41
CA LYS A 198 -8.35 34.24 3.99
C LYS A 198 -9.46 34.63 3.00
N CYS A 199 -9.16 34.62 1.69
CA CYS A 199 -10.13 34.93 0.64
C CYS A 199 -11.21 33.84 0.49
N LEU A 200 -10.91 32.61 0.91
CA LEU A 200 -11.81 31.46 0.83
C LEU A 200 -12.56 31.19 2.15
N LEU A 201 -12.31 31.98 3.19
CA LEU A 201 -13.02 31.89 4.47
C LEU A 201 -14.14 32.95 4.49
N PRO A 202 -15.38 32.59 4.87
CA PRO A 202 -16.50 33.53 4.98
C PRO A 202 -16.33 34.55 6.11
#